data_AF-A0AAW4IDS2-F1
#
_entry.id   AF-A0AAW4IDS2-F1
#
_cell.length_a   1.000
_cell.length_b   1.000
_cell.length_c   1.000
_cell.angle_alpha   90.00
_cell.angle_beta   90.00
_cell.angle_gamma   90.00
#
_symmetry.space_group_name_H-M   'P 1'
#
loop_
_entity.id
_entity.type
_entity.pdbx_description
1 polymer ?
#
loop_
_entity_poly.entity_id
_entity_poly.type
_entity_poly.pdbx_seq_one_letter_code
_entity_poly.pdbx_strand_id
1 'polypeptide(L)'
;TRREPTKAEAKRIAKLEDQQGKLQEQLDDESEDMTDEQAQALHEAMDALGNELEVVERQLVEYPATVVALAGAVVSVDSMGGMVVHRGLLREEQAKALRDQARQEEGGAGGNPDTDTDEPAKSGISEKLAKRLSAHRTAALQAEVARHPHVALVALVHRLALRVIVESYGAGDSAVNISATPQDGLGLHAPDMADAPAAVGMCKVREAWAHRLPNDPDSLFAELLAFPQQELLSLLAVCVACTVSALVSQEGEVPATALAQAVNLDMHDWWTPTAAGYFEHVSKAKTLEAVQAFAPDQVSRLGKLKKGEIASEAERLAVGTGWLPVMFRGQDVAVEVEAEAGREVGGDADVSAGASGSVDSEVHEDAHVAV
;
A
#
# COMPACT_ATOMS: atom_id res chain seq x y z
N THR A 1 3.70 -26.06 19.36
CA THR A 1 2.47 -26.89 19.44
C THR A 1 1.60 -26.33 20.55
N ARG A 2 0.26 -26.41 20.45
CA ARG A 2 -0.66 -25.93 21.50
C ARG A 2 -0.78 -27.02 22.56
N ARG A 3 -0.50 -26.70 23.83
CA ARG A 3 -0.80 -27.62 24.94
C ARG A 3 -2.29 -27.58 25.26
N GLU A 4 -2.84 -28.68 25.76
CA GLU A 4 -4.18 -28.65 26.33
C GLU A 4 -4.22 -27.75 27.57
N PRO A 5 -5.17 -26.79 27.66
CA PRO A 5 -5.28 -25.92 28.81
C PRO A 5 -5.48 -26.73 30.08
N THR A 6 -4.80 -26.35 31.16
CA THR A 6 -5.07 -26.95 32.47
C THR A 6 -6.51 -26.64 32.90
N LYS A 7 -7.09 -27.44 33.81
CA LYS A 7 -8.47 -27.20 34.30
C LYS A 7 -8.70 -25.78 34.85
N ALA A 8 -7.66 -25.13 35.38
CA ALA A 8 -7.71 -23.75 35.86
C ALA A 8 -7.70 -22.73 34.71
N GLU A 9 -6.87 -22.95 33.68
CA GLU A 9 -6.78 -22.09 32.50
C GLU A 9 -8.02 -22.23 31.60
N ALA A 10 -8.53 -23.44 31.39
CA ALA A 10 -9.80 -23.69 30.68
C ALA A 10 -10.97 -22.96 31.36
N LYS A 11 -11.01 -22.99 32.70
CA LYS A 11 -12.02 -22.26 33.48
C LYS A 11 -11.84 -20.74 33.38
N ARG A 12 -10.61 -20.25 33.25
CA ARG A 12 -10.33 -18.82 33.06
C ARG A 12 -10.73 -18.34 31.66
N ILE A 13 -10.39 -19.10 30.62
CA ILE A 13 -10.78 -18.81 29.22
C ILE A 13 -12.29 -18.79 29.10
N ALA A 14 -12.99 -19.83 29.57
CA ALA A 14 -14.45 -19.88 29.54
C ALA A 14 -15.11 -18.72 30.32
N LYS A 15 -14.49 -18.25 31.41
CA LYS A 15 -14.98 -17.08 32.16
C LYS A 15 -14.79 -15.78 31.37
N LEU A 16 -13.65 -15.61 30.69
CA LEU A 16 -13.37 -14.43 29.87
C LEU A 16 -14.28 -14.39 28.64
N GLU A 17 -14.50 -15.53 27.98
CA GLU A 17 -15.43 -15.67 26.85
C GLU A 17 -16.89 -15.39 27.27
N ASP A 18 -17.32 -15.87 28.44
CA ASP A 18 -18.66 -15.57 29.01
C ASP A 18 -18.81 -14.07 29.35
N GLN A 19 -17.74 -13.41 29.78
CA GLN A 19 -17.75 -11.96 30.01
C GLN A 19 -17.79 -11.16 28.71
N GLN A 20 -17.07 -11.59 27.67
CA GLN A 20 -17.14 -10.98 26.33
C GLN A 20 -18.53 -11.16 25.72
N GLY A 21 -19.13 -12.35 25.83
CA GLY A 21 -20.48 -12.59 25.33
C GLY A 21 -21.53 -11.68 25.98
N LYS A 22 -21.42 -11.44 27.29
CA LYS A 22 -22.32 -10.53 28.01
C LYS A 22 -22.14 -9.07 27.62
N LEU A 23 -20.91 -8.63 27.35
CA LEU A 23 -20.65 -7.26 26.89
C LEU A 23 -21.09 -7.06 25.44
N GLN A 24 -20.91 -8.08 24.59
CA GLN A 24 -21.42 -8.08 23.22
C GLN A 24 -22.94 -8.02 23.20
N GLU A 25 -23.63 -8.81 24.03
CA GLU A 25 -25.09 -8.77 24.16
C GLU A 25 -25.58 -7.40 24.65
N GLN A 26 -24.82 -6.72 25.53
CA GLN A 26 -25.12 -5.35 25.96
C GLN A 26 -24.89 -4.28 24.88
N LEU A 27 -23.99 -4.53 23.92
CA LEU A 27 -23.79 -3.66 22.76
C LEU A 27 -24.80 -3.93 21.64
N ASP A 28 -25.22 -5.18 21.50
CA ASP A 28 -26.22 -5.62 20.50
C ASP A 28 -27.67 -5.29 20.94
N ASP A 29 -27.93 -5.12 22.24
CA ASP A 29 -29.15 -4.52 22.76
C ASP A 29 -29.19 -3.03 22.36
N GLU A 30 -29.71 -2.75 21.16
CA GLU A 30 -30.00 -1.40 20.62
C GLU A 30 -31.03 -0.64 21.47
N SER A 31 -30.69 -0.30 22.72
CA SER A 31 -31.44 0.68 23.49
C SER A 31 -30.98 2.08 23.07
N GLU A 32 -31.92 2.89 22.57
CA GLU A 32 -31.71 4.29 22.16
C GLU A 32 -31.27 5.23 23.31
N ASP A 33 -31.03 4.70 24.51
CA ASP A 33 -30.64 5.42 25.73
C ASP A 33 -29.14 5.30 26.09
N MET A 34 -28.36 4.52 25.33
CA MET A 34 -26.91 4.39 25.56
C MET A 34 -26.16 5.63 25.06
N THR A 35 -25.42 6.29 25.95
CA THR A 35 -24.59 7.43 25.56
C THR A 35 -23.31 6.97 24.85
N ASP A 36 -22.74 7.82 23.98
CA ASP A 36 -21.47 7.54 23.29
C ASP A 36 -20.34 7.19 24.28
N GLU A 37 -20.32 7.83 25.46
CA GLU A 37 -19.35 7.55 26.53
C GLU A 37 -19.53 6.14 27.12
N GLN A 38 -20.76 5.66 27.25
CA GLN A 38 -21.04 4.31 27.75
C GLN A 38 -20.72 3.25 26.69
N ALA A 39 -21.04 3.49 25.42
CA ALA A 39 -20.65 2.61 24.31
C ALA A 39 -19.12 2.49 24.20
N GLN A 40 -18.41 3.62 24.30
CA GLN A 40 -16.94 3.66 24.30
C GLN A 40 -16.36 2.87 25.49
N ALA A 41 -16.91 3.03 26.69
CA ALA A 41 -16.46 2.29 27.87
C ALA A 41 -16.69 0.76 27.73
N LEU A 42 -17.76 0.33 27.06
CA LEU A 42 -18.02 -1.07 26.77
C LEU A 42 -17.03 -1.63 25.74
N HIS A 43 -16.73 -0.88 24.68
CA HIS A 43 -15.71 -1.27 23.71
C HIS A 43 -14.31 -1.39 24.34
N GLU A 44 -13.92 -0.43 25.19
CA GLU A 44 -12.64 -0.49 25.92
C GLU A 44 -12.57 -1.71 26.87
N ALA A 45 -13.69 -2.05 27.53
CA ALA A 45 -13.78 -3.23 28.37
C ALA A 45 -13.68 -4.53 27.55
N MET A 46 -14.25 -4.57 26.34
CA MET A 46 -14.12 -5.71 25.43
C MET A 46 -12.68 -5.90 24.95
N ASP A 47 -12.00 -4.81 24.58
CA ASP A 47 -10.60 -4.85 24.15
C ASP A 47 -9.69 -5.32 25.28
N ALA A 48 -9.93 -4.85 26.51
CA ALA A 48 -9.19 -5.29 27.69
C ALA A 48 -9.36 -6.81 27.94
N LEU A 49 -10.58 -7.34 27.81
CA LEU A 49 -10.85 -8.77 27.94
C LEU A 49 -10.23 -9.59 26.80
N GLY A 50 -10.26 -9.06 25.57
CA GLY A 50 -9.61 -9.68 24.41
C GLY A 50 -8.10 -9.82 24.60
N ASN A 51 -7.48 -8.76 25.12
CA ASN A 51 -6.06 -8.77 25.45
C ASN A 51 -5.73 -9.78 26.56
N GLU A 52 -6.56 -9.89 27.60
CA GLU A 52 -6.38 -10.90 28.65
C GLU A 52 -6.50 -12.33 28.11
N LEU A 53 -7.47 -12.58 27.22
CA LEU A 53 -7.67 -13.87 26.58
C LEU A 53 -6.45 -14.23 25.71
N GLU A 54 -5.98 -13.28 24.90
CA GLU A 54 -4.80 -13.48 24.06
C GLU A 54 -3.53 -13.77 24.89
N VAL A 55 -3.35 -13.11 26.03
CA VAL A 55 -2.24 -13.41 26.95
C VAL A 55 -2.31 -14.84 27.47
N VAL A 56 -3.49 -15.32 27.85
CA VAL A 56 -3.68 -16.71 28.31
C VAL A 56 -3.45 -17.69 27.17
N GLU A 57 -3.91 -17.40 25.96
CA GLU A 57 -3.69 -18.26 24.79
C GLU A 57 -2.22 -18.32 24.38
N ARG A 58 -1.51 -17.20 24.42
CA ARG A 58 -0.06 -17.14 24.17
C ARG A 58 0.73 -18.01 25.16
N GLN A 59 0.26 -18.16 26.41
CA GLN A 59 0.89 -19.05 27.41
C GLN A 59 0.68 -20.54 27.12
N LEU A 60 -0.32 -20.91 26.31
CA LEU A 60 -0.58 -22.29 25.92
C LEU A 60 0.29 -22.77 24.74
N VAL A 61 1.08 -21.88 24.16
CA VAL A 61 2.01 -22.22 23.07
C VAL A 61 3.30 -22.76 23.67
N GLU A 62 3.49 -24.07 23.57
CA GLU A 62 4.74 -24.73 23.94
C GLU A 62 5.63 -24.95 22.72
N TYR A 63 6.92 -24.65 22.89
CA TYR A 63 7.95 -24.88 21.87
C TYR A 63 8.79 -26.10 22.25
N PRO A 64 8.92 -27.11 21.38
CA PRO A 64 9.81 -28.25 21.63
C PRO A 64 11.25 -27.77 21.82
N ALA A 65 12.02 -28.42 22.70
CA ALA A 65 13.40 -28.03 23.01
C ALA A 65 14.32 -27.99 21.76
N THR A 66 14.01 -28.81 20.75
CA THR A 66 14.68 -28.82 19.45
C THR A 66 14.40 -27.55 18.63
N VAL A 67 13.21 -26.96 18.74
CA VAL A 67 12.81 -25.73 18.04
C VAL A 67 13.33 -24.49 18.76
N VAL A 68 13.41 -24.49 20.09
CA VAL A 68 13.96 -23.36 20.87
C VAL A 68 15.44 -23.12 20.58
N ALA A 69 16.21 -24.15 20.24
CA ALA A 69 17.62 -24.03 19.87
C ALA A 69 17.85 -23.47 18.45
N LEU A 70 16.84 -23.55 17.57
CA LEU A 70 16.92 -23.20 16.14
C LEU A 70 16.14 -21.93 15.79
N ALA A 71 15.03 -21.66 16.48
CA ALA A 71 14.14 -20.55 16.19
C ALA A 71 14.48 -19.30 17.02
N GLY A 72 14.47 -18.14 16.37
CA GLY A 72 14.59 -16.83 17.02
C GLY A 72 13.24 -16.26 17.44
N ALA A 73 13.31 -15.10 18.09
CA ALA A 73 12.15 -14.25 18.36
C ALA A 73 12.37 -12.88 17.72
N VAL A 74 11.35 -12.33 17.08
CA VAL A 74 11.32 -10.94 16.62
C VAL A 74 10.43 -10.17 17.57
N VAL A 75 10.98 -9.10 18.15
CA VAL A 75 10.21 -8.15 18.95
C VAL A 75 9.80 -7.02 18.02
N SER A 76 8.51 -6.85 17.84
CA SER A 76 7.90 -5.71 17.15
C SER A 76 7.14 -4.86 18.15
N VAL A 77 6.82 -3.64 17.74
CA VAL A 77 5.94 -2.75 18.48
C VAL A 77 4.67 -2.63 17.65
N ASP A 78 3.51 -2.89 18.25
CA ASP A 78 2.23 -2.72 17.58
C ASP A 78 1.89 -1.23 17.38
N SER A 79 0.82 -0.95 16.64
CA SER A 79 0.36 0.42 16.37
C SER A 79 -0.02 1.22 17.63
N MET A 80 -0.15 0.56 18.78
CA MET A 80 -0.47 1.15 20.08
C MET A 80 0.74 1.28 21.00
N GLY A 81 1.95 0.98 20.53
CA GLY A 81 3.17 1.04 21.34
C GLY A 81 3.40 -0.19 22.23
N GLY A 82 2.55 -1.22 22.12
CA GLY A 82 2.66 -2.48 22.83
C GLY A 82 3.78 -3.34 22.25
N MET A 83 4.57 -3.96 23.15
CA MET A 83 5.62 -4.89 22.75
C MET A 83 5.00 -6.23 22.33
N VAL A 84 5.10 -6.56 21.04
CA VAL A 84 4.69 -7.84 20.47
C VAL A 84 5.91 -8.71 20.21
N VAL A 85 5.92 -9.93 20.75
CA VAL A 85 7.04 -10.85 20.56
C VAL A 85 6.59 -12.03 19.72
N HIS A 86 6.99 -12.02 18.45
CA HIS A 86 6.81 -13.13 17.51
C HIS A 86 7.88 -14.18 17.77
N ARG A 87 7.53 -15.29 18.43
CA ARG A 87 8.44 -16.40 18.77
C ARG A 87 8.29 -17.54 17.76
N GLY A 88 9.35 -18.32 17.56
CA GLY A 88 9.29 -19.48 16.66
C GLY A 88 9.64 -19.18 15.21
N LEU A 89 10.26 -18.03 14.92
CA LEU A 89 10.68 -17.66 13.58
C LEU A 89 12.03 -18.31 13.25
N LEU A 90 12.09 -19.05 12.16
CA LEU A 90 13.30 -19.72 11.66
C LEU A 90 13.93 -18.86 10.55
N ARG A 91 15.27 -18.84 10.46
CA ARG A 91 15.94 -18.28 9.27
C ARG A 91 15.54 -19.10 8.05
N GLU A 92 15.47 -18.46 6.89
CA GLU A 92 14.98 -19.08 5.65
C GLU A 92 15.71 -20.40 5.31
N GLU A 93 17.02 -20.46 5.58
CA GLU A 93 17.83 -21.67 5.42
C GLU A 93 17.43 -22.81 6.38
N GLN A 94 17.10 -22.48 7.63
CA GLN A 94 16.67 -23.45 8.65
C GLN A 94 15.22 -23.90 8.44
N ALA A 95 14.36 -23.00 7.95
CA ALA A 95 12.98 -23.33 7.56
C ALA A 95 12.96 -24.30 6.38
N LYS A 96 13.89 -24.15 5.42
CA LYS A 96 14.03 -25.07 4.28
C LYS A 96 14.52 -26.46 4.73
N ALA A 97 15.54 -26.51 5.59
CA ALA A 97 16.05 -27.77 6.13
C ALA A 97 14.99 -28.56 6.94
N LEU A 98 14.16 -27.86 7.73
CA LEU A 98 13.07 -28.49 8.50
C LEU A 98 11.94 -28.99 7.59
N ARG A 99 11.62 -28.27 6.51
CA ARG A 99 10.65 -28.71 5.49
C ARG A 99 11.16 -29.92 4.71
N ASP A 100 12.46 -29.97 4.42
CA ASP A 100 13.09 -31.10 3.72
C ASP A 100 13.18 -32.35 4.61
N GLN A 101 13.39 -32.18 5.93
CA GLN A 101 13.31 -33.27 6.91
C GLN A 101 11.87 -33.77 7.11
N ALA A 102 10.88 -32.88 7.23
CA ALA A 102 9.47 -33.28 7.32
C ALA A 102 9.01 -34.04 6.05
N ARG A 103 9.49 -33.65 4.88
CA ARG A 103 9.27 -34.38 3.61
C ARG A 103 9.94 -35.75 3.57
N GLN A 104 11.02 -35.96 4.31
CA GLN A 104 11.67 -37.28 4.44
C GLN A 104 10.95 -38.19 5.43
N GLU A 105 10.33 -37.62 6.47
CA GLU A 105 9.64 -38.39 7.51
C GLU A 105 8.19 -38.76 7.14
N GLU A 106 7.51 -38.00 6.26
CA GLU A 106 6.10 -38.26 5.86
C GLU A 106 5.88 -39.08 4.57
N GLY A 107 6.92 -39.71 4.01
CA GLY A 107 6.69 -40.91 3.18
C GLY A 107 7.33 -40.92 1.80
N GLY A 108 8.05 -42.03 1.58
CA GLY A 108 8.25 -42.59 0.25
C GLY A 108 6.90 -43.01 -0.34
N ALA A 109 6.39 -42.19 -1.25
CA ALA A 109 5.54 -42.61 -2.35
C ALA A 109 5.81 -41.65 -3.51
N GLY A 110 6.57 -42.13 -4.49
CA GLY A 110 6.83 -41.39 -5.72
C GLY A 110 5.51 -41.09 -6.43
N GLY A 111 5.20 -39.81 -6.54
CA GLY A 111 4.14 -39.28 -7.37
C GLY A 111 4.72 -38.10 -8.14
N ASN A 112 5.06 -38.36 -9.40
CA ASN A 112 5.43 -37.34 -10.38
C ASN A 112 4.28 -36.32 -10.47
N PRO A 113 4.48 -35.00 -10.25
CA PRO A 113 3.44 -34.03 -10.55
C PRO A 113 3.62 -33.55 -11.99
N ASP A 114 3.33 -34.43 -12.95
CA ASP A 114 2.66 -33.99 -14.17
C ASP A 114 1.18 -34.07 -13.87
N THR A 115 0.70 -33.03 -13.20
CA THR A 115 -0.73 -32.72 -13.12
C THR A 115 -0.88 -31.28 -13.52
N ASP A 116 -1.13 -31.08 -14.81
CA ASP A 116 -2.03 -30.03 -15.30
C ASP A 116 -3.35 -30.19 -14.54
N THR A 117 -3.41 -29.61 -13.35
CA THR A 117 -4.67 -29.20 -12.74
C THR A 117 -4.95 -27.80 -13.24
N ASP A 118 -5.96 -27.70 -14.11
CA ASP A 118 -6.73 -26.49 -14.37
C ASP A 118 -7.18 -25.87 -13.03
N GLU A 119 -6.33 -25.02 -12.45
CA GLU A 119 -6.78 -23.98 -11.52
C GLU A 119 -7.29 -22.80 -12.38
N PRO A 120 -8.45 -22.21 -12.05
CA PRO A 120 -9.00 -21.09 -12.79
C PRO A 120 -7.98 -19.95 -12.79
N ALA A 121 -7.78 -19.37 -13.97
CA ALA A 121 -6.76 -18.37 -14.29
C ALA A 121 -6.50 -17.38 -13.13
N LYS A 122 -5.33 -17.49 -12.49
CA LYS A 122 -4.71 -16.35 -11.82
C LYS A 122 -4.20 -15.42 -12.92
N SER A 123 -5.12 -14.63 -13.47
CA SER A 123 -4.91 -13.66 -14.57
C SER A 123 -4.07 -12.46 -14.17
N GLY A 124 -3.06 -12.63 -13.30
CA GLY A 124 -2.26 -11.54 -12.75
C GLY A 124 -0.77 -11.85 -12.76
N ILE A 125 0.04 -10.79 -12.73
CA ILE A 125 1.48 -10.91 -12.48
C ILE A 125 1.77 -11.52 -11.09
N SER A 126 2.94 -12.14 -10.92
CA SER A 126 3.34 -12.69 -9.62
C SER A 126 3.49 -11.59 -8.55
N GLU A 127 3.22 -11.91 -7.29
CA GLU A 127 3.37 -10.99 -6.15
C GLU A 127 4.78 -10.37 -6.09
N LYS A 128 5.81 -11.16 -6.38
CA LYS A 128 7.20 -10.68 -6.44
C LYS A 128 7.39 -9.62 -7.53
N LEU A 129 6.77 -9.81 -8.70
CA LEU A 129 6.78 -8.82 -9.77
C LEU A 129 5.94 -7.59 -9.41
N ALA A 130 4.79 -7.77 -8.75
CA ALA A 130 3.97 -6.68 -8.27
C ALA A 130 4.72 -5.78 -7.27
N LYS A 131 5.42 -6.38 -6.30
CA LYS A 131 6.31 -5.67 -5.35
C LYS A 131 7.47 -4.97 -6.05
N ARG A 132 8.06 -5.60 -7.06
CA ARG A 132 9.14 -4.97 -7.87
C ARG A 132 8.63 -3.75 -8.63
N LEU A 133 7.52 -3.88 -9.36
CA LEU A 133 6.96 -2.77 -10.13
C LEU A 133 6.51 -1.64 -9.20
N SER A 134 5.83 -1.96 -8.11
CA SER A 134 5.41 -0.95 -7.13
C SER A 134 6.58 -0.25 -6.43
N ALA A 135 7.73 -0.91 -6.25
CA ALA A 135 8.95 -0.26 -5.79
C ALA A 135 9.46 0.80 -6.79
N HIS A 136 9.49 0.47 -8.08
CA HIS A 136 9.83 1.44 -9.14
C HIS A 136 8.83 2.60 -9.22
N ARG A 137 7.52 2.33 -9.11
CA ARG A 137 6.49 3.38 -9.03
C ARG A 137 6.67 4.26 -7.79
N THR A 138 7.00 3.66 -6.65
CA THR A 138 7.28 4.40 -5.42
C THR A 138 8.49 5.31 -5.62
N ALA A 139 9.60 4.81 -6.13
CA ALA A 139 10.79 5.63 -6.39
C ALA A 139 10.51 6.80 -7.33
N ALA A 140 9.74 6.57 -8.40
CA ALA A 140 9.30 7.62 -9.33
C ALA A 140 8.43 8.67 -8.61
N LEU A 141 7.48 8.24 -7.78
CA LEU A 141 6.65 9.13 -6.98
C LEU A 141 7.48 9.96 -5.98
N GLN A 142 8.48 9.35 -5.33
CA GLN A 142 9.42 10.08 -4.48
C GLN A 142 10.17 11.15 -5.28
N ALA A 143 10.69 10.80 -6.46
CA ALA A 143 11.40 11.74 -7.32
C ALA A 143 10.52 12.92 -7.75
N GLU A 144 9.26 12.68 -8.13
CA GLU A 144 8.33 13.76 -8.50
C GLU A 144 7.92 14.62 -7.31
N VAL A 145 7.61 14.03 -6.15
CA VAL A 145 7.27 14.81 -4.95
C VAL A 145 8.40 15.76 -4.54
N ALA A 146 9.66 15.33 -4.67
CA ALA A 146 10.80 16.21 -4.40
C ALA A 146 10.93 17.38 -5.38
N ARG A 147 10.40 17.25 -6.60
CA ARG A 147 10.36 18.32 -7.62
C ARG A 147 9.17 19.26 -7.47
N HIS A 148 8.17 18.89 -6.66
CA HIS A 148 6.95 19.67 -6.43
C HIS A 148 6.78 20.11 -4.96
N PRO A 149 7.50 21.16 -4.50
CA PRO A 149 7.49 21.60 -3.10
C PRO A 149 6.12 21.93 -2.52
N HIS A 150 5.24 22.52 -3.33
CA HIS A 150 3.87 22.84 -2.90
C HIS A 150 3.06 21.55 -2.64
N VAL A 151 3.17 20.54 -3.52
CA VAL A 151 2.45 19.27 -3.35
C VAL A 151 2.97 18.51 -2.12
N ALA A 152 4.28 18.54 -1.88
CA ALA A 152 4.88 17.97 -0.68
C ALA A 152 4.40 18.66 0.62
N LEU A 153 4.31 20.01 0.61
CA LEU A 153 3.73 20.76 1.71
C LEU A 153 2.28 20.36 1.95
N VAL A 154 1.46 20.30 0.90
CA VAL A 154 0.06 19.87 0.99
C VAL A 154 -0.05 18.45 1.55
N ALA A 155 0.79 17.51 1.09
CA ALA A 155 0.80 16.14 1.60
C ALA A 155 1.13 16.05 3.09
N LEU A 156 2.12 16.83 3.56
CA LEU A 156 2.46 16.91 4.98
C LEU A 156 1.33 17.56 5.79
N VAL A 157 0.81 18.70 5.34
CA VAL A 157 -0.29 19.40 6.01
C VAL A 157 -1.54 18.54 6.06
N HIS A 158 -1.86 17.82 4.98
CA HIS A 158 -2.96 16.85 4.94
C HIS A 158 -2.79 15.78 6.02
N ARG A 159 -1.59 15.17 6.13
CA ARG A 159 -1.32 14.17 7.18
C ARG A 159 -1.43 14.75 8.59
N LEU A 160 -0.96 15.98 8.80
CA LEU A 160 -1.07 16.68 10.08
C LEU A 160 -2.52 17.05 10.41
N ALA A 161 -3.28 17.56 9.44
CA ALA A 161 -4.68 17.93 9.60
C ALA A 161 -5.55 16.71 9.91
N LEU A 162 -5.33 15.57 9.23
CA LEU A 162 -6.02 14.33 9.56
C LEU A 162 -5.77 13.88 11.00
N ARG A 163 -4.53 14.04 11.48
CA ARG A 163 -4.13 13.62 12.82
C ARG A 163 -4.58 14.57 13.93
N VAL A 164 -4.54 15.88 13.68
CA VAL A 164 -4.73 16.92 14.71
C VAL A 164 -6.12 17.55 14.66
N ILE A 165 -6.77 17.59 13.49
CA ILE A 165 -8.02 18.33 13.28
C ILE A 165 -9.21 17.39 13.01
N VAL A 166 -9.01 16.31 12.25
CA VAL A 166 -10.11 15.44 11.77
C VAL A 166 -10.38 14.25 12.72
N GLU A 167 -9.62 14.11 13.82
CA GLU A 167 -9.83 13.09 14.88
C GLU A 167 -10.07 11.66 14.40
N SER A 168 -9.24 11.16 13.48
CA SER A 168 -9.12 9.71 13.25
C SER A 168 -8.09 9.12 14.24
N TYR A 169 -8.56 8.60 15.38
CA TYR A 169 -7.80 8.02 16.53
C TYR A 169 -6.76 6.93 16.13
N GLY A 170 -5.63 6.63 16.83
CA GLY A 170 -4.92 7.03 18.07
C GLY A 170 -3.41 6.58 17.94
N ALA A 171 -2.40 6.85 18.79
CA ALA A 171 -2.30 7.09 20.24
C ALA A 171 -1.44 8.34 20.62
N GLY A 172 -1.64 8.82 21.87
CA GLY A 172 -1.01 9.98 22.52
C GLY A 172 0.49 9.80 22.85
N ASP A 173 1.20 10.70 23.51
CA ASP A 173 0.89 11.96 24.22
C ASP A 173 2.14 12.86 24.03
N SER A 174 2.05 14.03 23.38
CA SER A 174 3.15 15.03 23.37
C SER A 174 2.78 16.33 22.66
N ALA A 175 3.41 17.42 23.09
CA ALA A 175 3.20 18.77 22.57
C ALA A 175 3.69 19.00 21.11
N VAL A 176 4.48 18.11 20.51
CA VAL A 176 4.67 17.99 19.03
C VAL A 176 5.10 16.55 18.69
N ASN A 177 4.49 15.88 17.70
CA ASN A 177 5.03 14.64 17.14
C ASN A 177 4.84 14.52 15.61
N ILE A 178 5.97 14.58 14.89
CA ILE A 178 6.09 14.35 13.44
C ILE A 178 7.25 13.37 13.24
N SER A 179 6.99 12.18 12.70
CA SER A 179 8.01 11.16 12.40
C SER A 179 8.19 11.05 10.88
N ALA A 180 9.44 11.11 10.43
CA ALA A 180 9.83 10.87 9.04
C ALA A 180 10.83 9.71 9.02
N THR A 181 10.36 8.52 8.65
CA THR A 181 11.22 7.35 8.44
C THR A 181 11.46 7.18 6.94
N PRO A 182 12.69 7.42 6.45
CA PRO A 182 13.01 7.20 5.05
C PRO A 182 12.65 5.78 4.61
N GLN A 183 12.03 5.65 3.44
CA GLN A 183 11.67 4.38 2.83
C GLN A 183 12.83 3.83 1.99
N ASP A 184 13.99 3.61 2.62
CA ASP A 184 15.23 3.17 1.95
C ASP A 184 15.18 1.67 1.55
N GLY A 185 14.12 0.94 1.91
CA GLY A 185 13.96 -0.51 1.70
C GLY A 185 13.57 -0.96 0.29
N LEU A 186 13.41 -0.05 -0.68
CA LEU A 186 12.92 -0.38 -2.03
C LEU A 186 13.82 -1.41 -2.76
N GLY A 187 15.14 -1.37 -2.52
CA GLY A 187 16.10 -2.32 -3.10
C GLY A 187 15.89 -3.78 -2.69
N LEU A 188 15.19 -4.04 -1.57
CA LEU A 188 14.81 -5.40 -1.15
C LEU A 188 13.78 -6.02 -2.08
N HIS A 189 12.98 -5.20 -2.76
CA HIS A 189 11.91 -5.63 -3.66
C HIS A 189 12.33 -5.56 -5.14
N ALA A 190 13.24 -4.65 -5.48
CA ALA A 190 13.75 -4.43 -6.82
C ALA A 190 15.29 -4.39 -6.80
N PRO A 191 15.99 -5.49 -7.14
CA PRO A 191 17.46 -5.51 -7.14
C PRO A 191 18.11 -4.50 -8.11
N ASP A 192 17.39 -4.14 -9.17
CA ASP A 192 17.77 -3.12 -10.16
C ASP A 192 17.46 -1.68 -9.72
N MET A 193 16.90 -1.49 -8.52
CA MET A 193 16.49 -0.17 -8.04
C MET A 193 17.67 0.79 -7.92
N ALA A 194 18.87 0.29 -7.62
CA ALA A 194 20.08 1.10 -7.49
C ALA A 194 20.44 1.85 -8.78
N ASP A 195 20.14 1.25 -9.94
CA ASP A 195 20.44 1.82 -11.26
C ASP A 195 19.27 2.60 -11.86
N ALA A 196 18.10 2.55 -11.22
CA ALA A 196 16.91 3.20 -11.72
C ALA A 196 17.04 4.73 -11.72
N PRO A 197 16.60 5.44 -12.79
CA PRO A 197 16.77 6.88 -12.92
C PRO A 197 16.22 7.68 -11.73
N ALA A 198 15.08 7.26 -11.19
CA ALA A 198 14.44 7.89 -10.03
C ALA A 198 15.29 7.80 -8.75
N ALA A 199 15.80 6.60 -8.45
CA ALA A 199 16.64 6.38 -7.27
C ALA A 199 17.98 7.11 -7.37
N VAL A 200 18.64 7.03 -8.54
CA VAL A 200 19.90 7.74 -8.81
C VAL A 200 19.69 9.26 -8.70
N GLY A 201 18.60 9.78 -9.26
CA GLY A 201 18.23 11.19 -9.17
C GLY A 201 18.02 11.63 -7.71
N MET A 202 17.26 10.85 -6.95
CA MET A 202 17.02 11.13 -5.53
C MET A 202 18.29 11.11 -4.69
N CYS A 203 19.18 10.14 -4.91
CA CYS A 203 20.48 10.08 -4.24
C CYS A 203 21.30 11.36 -4.50
N LYS A 204 21.39 11.81 -5.76
CA LYS A 204 22.08 13.06 -6.11
C LYS A 204 21.48 14.28 -5.43
N VAL A 205 20.15 14.36 -5.34
CA VAL A 205 19.45 15.46 -4.65
C VAL A 205 19.76 15.44 -3.16
N ARG A 206 19.71 14.27 -2.51
CA ARG A 206 20.07 14.10 -1.10
C ARG A 206 21.54 14.48 -0.83
N GLU A 207 22.45 14.01 -1.67
CA GLU A 207 23.87 14.36 -1.58
C GLU A 207 24.08 15.87 -1.75
N ALA A 208 23.41 16.50 -2.72
CA ALA A 208 23.50 17.94 -2.92
C ALA A 208 23.03 18.73 -1.68
N TRP A 209 21.95 18.29 -1.03
CA TRP A 209 21.51 18.88 0.24
C TRP A 209 22.48 18.61 1.39
N ALA A 210 23.05 17.41 1.49
CA ALA A 210 24.03 17.07 2.52
C ALA A 210 25.29 17.95 2.44
N HIS A 211 25.72 18.36 1.24
CA HIS A 211 26.85 19.28 1.07
C HIS A 211 26.52 20.73 1.43
N ARG A 212 25.24 21.11 1.39
CA ARG A 212 24.77 22.47 1.67
C ARG A 212 24.43 22.70 3.12
N LEU A 213 24.00 21.65 3.82
CA LEU A 213 23.63 21.71 5.23
C LEU A 213 24.87 21.56 6.12
N PRO A 214 24.87 22.16 7.32
CA PRO A 214 25.95 22.00 8.26
C PRO A 214 25.96 20.57 8.80
N ASN A 215 27.16 20.01 8.97
CA ASN A 215 27.32 18.68 9.60
C ASN A 215 27.05 18.71 11.11
N ASP A 216 27.03 19.90 11.72
CA ASP A 216 26.77 20.11 13.13
C ASP A 216 25.26 20.25 13.39
N PRO A 217 24.62 19.31 14.12
CA PRO A 217 23.19 19.35 14.39
C PRO A 217 22.75 20.60 15.18
N ASP A 218 23.61 21.12 16.04
CA ASP A 218 23.30 22.27 16.89
C ASP A 218 23.24 23.58 16.07
N SER A 219 23.99 23.66 14.97
CA SER A 219 24.00 24.78 14.04
C SER A 219 22.89 24.72 12.97
N LEU A 220 22.36 23.52 12.70
CA LEU A 220 21.38 23.27 11.64
C LEU A 220 20.12 24.14 11.77
N PHE A 221 19.56 24.25 12.97
CA PHE A 221 18.32 25.00 13.17
C PHE A 221 18.48 26.49 12.87
N ALA A 222 19.58 27.10 13.31
CA ALA A 222 19.87 28.50 13.05
C ALA A 222 20.08 28.79 11.55
N GLU A 223 20.72 27.86 10.84
CA GLU A 223 20.93 27.98 9.40
C GLU A 223 19.63 27.81 8.61
N LEU A 224 18.78 26.85 8.98
CA LEU A 224 17.45 26.69 8.40
C LEU A 224 16.57 27.92 8.63
N LEU A 225 16.64 28.56 9.80
CA LEU A 225 15.93 29.83 10.05
C LEU A 225 16.37 30.96 9.12
N ALA A 226 17.61 30.93 8.64
CA ALA A 226 18.14 31.94 7.73
C ALA A 226 17.83 31.66 6.24
N PHE A 227 17.34 30.45 5.91
CA PHE A 227 17.06 30.08 4.52
C PHE A 227 15.84 30.84 3.96
N PRO A 228 15.87 31.24 2.68
CA PRO A 228 14.68 31.70 1.99
C PRO A 228 13.58 30.64 2.04
N GLN A 229 12.31 31.08 2.14
CA GLN A 229 11.16 30.19 2.23
C GLN A 229 11.13 29.15 1.08
N GLN A 230 11.49 29.54 -0.13
CA GLN A 230 11.54 28.64 -1.28
C GLN A 230 12.53 27.48 -1.07
N GLU A 231 13.69 27.76 -0.47
CA GLU A 231 14.70 26.73 -0.20
C GLU A 231 14.28 25.79 0.92
N LEU A 232 13.64 26.33 1.97
CA LEU A 232 13.02 25.51 3.01
C LEU A 232 11.95 24.59 2.45
N LEU A 233 11.11 25.08 1.55
CA LEU A 233 10.10 24.27 0.88
C LEU A 233 10.73 23.20 -0.02
N SER A 234 11.82 23.50 -0.73
CA SER A 234 12.54 22.50 -1.51
C SER A 234 13.16 21.41 -0.63
N LEU A 235 13.75 21.77 0.52
CA LEU A 235 14.26 20.79 1.48
C LEU A 235 13.13 19.95 2.08
N LEU A 236 12.01 20.59 2.46
CA LEU A 236 10.80 19.93 2.92
C LEU A 236 10.31 18.90 1.90
N ALA A 237 10.32 19.26 0.62
CA ALA A 237 9.91 18.37 -0.46
C ALA A 237 10.73 17.09 -0.51
N VAL A 238 12.05 17.19 -0.38
CA VAL A 238 12.96 16.04 -0.33
C VAL A 238 12.70 15.18 0.90
N CYS A 239 12.50 15.79 2.06
CA CYS A 239 12.19 15.07 3.30
C CYS A 239 10.86 14.30 3.18
N VAL A 240 9.80 14.97 2.71
CA VAL A 240 8.48 14.34 2.50
C VAL A 240 8.56 13.24 1.46
N ALA A 241 9.22 13.49 0.32
CA ALA A 241 9.44 12.49 -0.72
C ALA A 241 10.05 11.21 -0.16
N CYS A 242 11.10 11.29 0.66
CA CYS A 242 11.76 10.12 1.24
C CYS A 242 10.83 9.26 2.12
N THR A 243 9.71 9.80 2.60
CA THR A 243 8.74 9.07 3.43
C THR A 243 7.62 8.39 2.63
N VAL A 244 7.48 8.69 1.33
CA VAL A 244 6.41 8.15 0.49
C VAL A 244 6.65 6.67 0.21
N SER A 245 5.63 5.85 0.44
CA SER A 245 5.59 4.43 0.09
C SER A 245 4.29 4.09 -0.64
N ALA A 246 4.40 3.40 -1.78
CA ALA A 246 3.26 2.95 -2.60
C ALA A 246 3.44 1.47 -3.02
N LEU A 247 4.03 0.67 -2.12
CA LEU A 247 4.25 -0.77 -2.34
C LEU A 247 2.94 -1.56 -2.33
N VAL A 248 2.78 -2.45 -3.30
CA VAL A 248 1.62 -3.34 -3.40
C VAL A 248 2.02 -4.77 -3.67
N SER A 249 1.14 -5.69 -3.27
CA SER A 249 1.32 -7.12 -3.49
C SER A 249 0.46 -7.65 -4.65
N GLN A 250 -0.53 -6.87 -5.12
CA GLN A 250 -1.46 -7.25 -6.17
C GLN A 250 -1.51 -6.21 -7.30
N GLU A 251 -1.80 -6.68 -8.53
CA GLU A 251 -1.78 -5.85 -9.75
C GLU A 251 -2.89 -4.79 -9.82
N GLY A 252 -4.01 -5.01 -9.11
CA GLY A 252 -5.15 -4.09 -9.08
C GLY A 252 -5.06 -2.98 -8.01
N GLU A 253 -4.09 -3.07 -7.10
CA GLU A 253 -3.91 -2.07 -6.05
C GLU A 253 -3.10 -0.89 -6.60
N VAL A 254 -3.67 0.31 -6.51
CA VAL A 254 -2.98 1.56 -6.88
C VAL A 254 -3.01 2.51 -5.68
N PRO A 255 -2.11 2.35 -4.70
CA PRO A 255 -2.03 3.24 -3.55
C PRO A 255 -1.50 4.61 -3.99
N ALA A 256 -1.77 5.61 -3.15
CA ALA A 256 -1.32 6.99 -3.35
C ALA A 256 -1.80 7.63 -4.68
N THR A 257 -2.94 7.20 -5.23
CA THR A 257 -3.50 7.74 -6.49
C THR A 257 -3.64 9.26 -6.46
N ALA A 258 -4.20 9.83 -5.39
CA ALA A 258 -4.35 11.27 -5.25
C ALA A 258 -3.00 12.02 -5.28
N LEU A 259 -1.96 11.45 -4.66
CA LEU A 259 -0.62 12.03 -4.68
C LEU A 259 0.03 11.90 -6.06
N ALA A 260 -0.11 10.75 -6.71
CA ALA A 260 0.37 10.52 -8.06
C ALA A 260 -0.27 11.47 -9.09
N GLN A 261 -1.59 11.71 -8.96
CA GLN A 261 -2.31 12.70 -9.77
C GLN A 261 -1.82 14.13 -9.48
N ALA A 262 -1.63 14.48 -8.22
CA ALA A 262 -1.20 15.83 -7.82
C ALA A 262 0.20 16.20 -8.34
N VAL A 263 1.10 15.22 -8.47
CA VAL A 263 2.44 15.43 -9.07
C VAL A 263 2.47 15.14 -10.57
N ASN A 264 1.34 14.78 -11.18
CA ASN A 264 1.25 14.36 -12.58
C ASN A 264 2.29 13.28 -12.93
N LEU A 265 2.33 12.20 -12.14
CA LEU A 265 3.31 11.13 -12.31
C LEU A 265 3.12 10.41 -13.65
N ASP A 266 4.11 10.57 -14.54
CA ASP A 266 4.23 9.78 -15.76
C ASP A 266 5.37 8.74 -15.62
N MET A 267 5.01 7.47 -15.62
CA MET A 267 5.98 6.38 -15.50
C MET A 267 6.86 6.18 -16.74
N HIS A 268 6.52 6.76 -17.89
CA HIS A 268 7.36 6.70 -19.10
C HIS A 268 8.71 7.40 -18.90
N ASP A 269 8.74 8.44 -18.06
CA ASP A 269 9.96 9.20 -17.75
C ASP A 269 10.91 8.41 -16.83
N TRP A 270 10.38 7.45 -16.08
CA TRP A 270 11.09 6.80 -14.97
C TRP A 270 11.39 5.33 -15.20
N TRP A 271 10.67 4.66 -16.10
CA TRP A 271 10.81 3.23 -16.29
C TRP A 271 10.60 2.78 -17.74
N THR A 272 11.38 1.79 -18.16
CA THR A 272 11.22 1.11 -19.46
C THR A 272 11.26 -0.40 -19.29
N PRO A 273 10.49 -1.16 -20.10
CA PRO A 273 10.42 -2.60 -20.00
C PRO A 273 11.71 -3.26 -20.49
N THR A 274 12.35 -4.03 -19.61
CA THR A 274 13.52 -4.85 -19.93
C THR A 274 13.24 -6.34 -19.71
N ALA A 275 14.07 -7.21 -20.28
CA ALA A 275 13.98 -8.65 -20.09
C ALA A 275 14.07 -8.99 -18.59
N ALA A 276 15.12 -8.51 -17.93
CA ALA A 276 15.37 -8.71 -16.51
C ALA A 276 14.38 -7.97 -15.58
N GLY A 277 13.77 -6.88 -16.07
CA GLY A 277 12.82 -6.05 -15.32
C GLY A 277 11.39 -6.58 -15.30
N TYR A 278 10.94 -7.17 -16.41
CA TYR A 278 9.55 -7.57 -16.58
C TYR A 278 9.37 -8.90 -17.33
N PHE A 279 9.94 -9.03 -18.53
CA PHE A 279 9.56 -10.13 -19.43
C PHE A 279 10.01 -11.52 -18.96
N GLU A 280 11.10 -11.62 -18.20
CA GLU A 280 11.53 -12.89 -17.58
C GLU A 280 10.64 -13.31 -16.40
N HIS A 281 9.93 -12.36 -15.79
CA HIS A 281 9.12 -12.57 -14.59
C HIS A 281 7.65 -12.91 -14.90
N VAL A 282 7.19 -12.72 -16.12
CA VAL A 282 5.83 -13.06 -16.55
C VAL A 282 5.76 -14.40 -17.29
N SER A 283 4.57 -14.94 -17.47
CA SER A 283 4.37 -16.14 -18.29
C SER A 283 4.61 -15.85 -19.76
N LYS A 284 4.92 -16.88 -20.55
CA LYS A 284 5.09 -16.74 -22.01
C LYS A 284 3.83 -16.14 -22.67
N ALA A 285 2.64 -16.51 -22.20
CA ALA A 285 1.38 -15.95 -22.68
C ALA A 285 1.29 -14.44 -22.41
N LYS A 286 1.62 -14.00 -21.19
CA LYS A 286 1.63 -12.58 -20.80
C LYS A 286 2.68 -11.77 -21.57
N THR A 287 3.85 -12.34 -21.86
CA THR A 287 4.85 -11.67 -22.73
C THR A 287 4.30 -11.48 -24.14
N LEU A 288 3.63 -12.49 -24.71
CA LEU A 288 3.05 -12.38 -26.05
C LEU A 288 1.87 -11.41 -26.09
N GLU A 289 1.05 -11.37 -25.03
CA GLU A 289 -0.01 -10.36 -24.85
C GLU A 289 0.57 -8.94 -24.81
N ALA A 290 1.66 -8.74 -24.06
CA ALA A 290 2.37 -7.45 -24.05
C ALA A 290 2.88 -7.09 -25.45
N VAL A 291 3.56 -8.01 -26.13
CA VAL A 291 4.10 -7.79 -27.48
C VAL A 291 2.99 -7.52 -28.50
N GLN A 292 1.82 -8.13 -28.37
CA GLN A 292 0.67 -7.86 -29.23
C GLN A 292 0.28 -6.37 -29.23
N ALA A 293 0.49 -5.66 -28.12
CA ALA A 293 0.14 -4.25 -28.00
C ALA A 293 1.10 -3.31 -28.74
N PHE A 294 2.37 -3.68 -28.93
CA PHE A 294 3.38 -2.79 -29.51
C PHE A 294 4.11 -3.33 -30.76
N ALA A 295 4.04 -4.64 -31.03
CA ALA A 295 4.64 -5.29 -32.18
C ALA A 295 3.82 -6.55 -32.61
N PRO A 296 2.56 -6.37 -33.07
CA PRO A 296 1.64 -7.46 -33.38
C PRO A 296 2.19 -8.44 -34.43
N ASP A 297 2.90 -7.94 -35.44
CA ASP A 297 3.46 -8.75 -36.53
C ASP A 297 4.54 -9.75 -36.07
N GLN A 298 5.13 -9.53 -34.88
CA GLN A 298 6.20 -10.37 -34.34
C GLN A 298 5.67 -11.50 -33.44
N VAL A 299 4.40 -11.45 -33.01
CA VAL A 299 3.83 -12.38 -32.02
C VAL A 299 3.90 -13.84 -32.47
N SER A 300 3.55 -14.13 -33.73
CA SER A 300 3.58 -15.50 -34.26
C SER A 300 5.00 -16.07 -34.38
N ARG A 301 6.00 -15.22 -34.64
CA ARG A 301 7.42 -15.61 -34.67
C ARG A 301 7.94 -15.88 -33.26
N LEU A 302 7.66 -14.97 -32.33
CA LEU A 302 8.06 -15.06 -30.93
C LEU A 302 7.42 -16.24 -30.21
N GLY A 303 6.16 -16.57 -30.54
CA GLY A 303 5.44 -17.70 -29.95
C GLY A 303 6.15 -19.05 -30.10
N LYS A 304 7.06 -19.21 -31.07
CA LYS A 304 7.82 -20.45 -31.31
C LYS A 304 9.13 -20.52 -30.52
N LEU A 305 9.59 -19.42 -29.94
CA LEU A 305 10.86 -19.34 -29.23
C LEU A 305 10.75 -19.79 -27.77
N LYS A 306 11.91 -19.98 -27.13
CA LYS A 306 12.01 -20.24 -25.69
C LYS A 306 11.79 -18.96 -24.89
N LYS A 307 11.31 -19.07 -23.64
CA LYS A 307 10.94 -17.92 -22.79
C LYS A 307 12.03 -16.84 -22.70
N GLY A 308 13.30 -17.21 -22.50
CA GLY A 308 14.41 -16.24 -22.41
C GLY A 308 14.69 -15.50 -23.73
N GLU A 309 14.57 -16.18 -24.86
CA GLU A 309 14.72 -15.58 -26.20
C GLU A 309 13.55 -14.62 -26.49
N ILE A 310 12.33 -15.00 -26.08
CA ILE A 310 11.15 -14.13 -26.17
C ILE A 310 11.36 -12.87 -25.32
N ALA A 311 11.86 -13.01 -24.09
CA ALA A 311 12.09 -11.87 -23.20
C ALA A 311 13.10 -10.87 -23.78
N SER A 312 14.21 -11.37 -24.34
CA SER A 312 15.24 -10.54 -24.95
C SER A 312 14.76 -9.82 -26.22
N GLU A 313 14.01 -10.52 -27.08
CA GLU A 313 13.47 -9.91 -28.30
C GLU A 313 12.28 -8.98 -28.00
N ALA A 314 11.49 -9.27 -26.96
CA ALA A 314 10.43 -8.38 -26.48
C ALA A 314 11.02 -7.06 -25.94
N GLU A 315 12.11 -7.10 -25.19
CA GLU A 315 12.85 -5.89 -24.78
C GLU A 315 13.29 -5.09 -26.01
N ARG A 316 13.96 -5.72 -26.99
CA ARG A 316 14.42 -5.05 -28.20
C ARG A 316 13.28 -4.38 -28.98
N LEU A 317 12.12 -5.02 -29.04
CA LEU A 317 10.94 -4.51 -29.72
C LEU A 317 10.17 -3.45 -28.92
N ALA A 318 10.30 -3.44 -27.59
CA ALA A 318 9.66 -2.46 -26.72
C ALA A 318 10.44 -1.12 -26.66
N VAL A 319 11.70 -1.10 -27.10
CA VAL A 319 12.48 0.15 -27.18
C VAL A 319 11.77 1.16 -28.09
N GLY A 320 11.47 2.34 -27.54
CA GLY A 320 10.86 3.44 -28.28
C GLY A 320 9.36 3.34 -28.52
N THR A 321 8.70 2.28 -28.03
CA THR A 321 7.23 2.12 -28.18
C THR A 321 6.44 2.81 -27.08
N GLY A 322 7.10 3.16 -25.97
CA GLY A 322 6.43 3.70 -24.78
C GLY A 322 5.53 2.67 -24.09
N TRP A 323 5.67 1.37 -24.36
CA TRP A 323 4.81 0.38 -23.72
C TRP A 323 5.12 0.26 -22.22
N LEU A 324 4.07 0.29 -21.39
CA LEU A 324 4.15 0.08 -19.94
C LEU A 324 3.19 -1.04 -19.48
N PRO A 325 3.55 -1.81 -18.42
CA PRO A 325 2.64 -2.71 -17.71
C PRO A 325 1.43 -1.97 -17.13
N VAL A 326 0.32 -2.69 -16.91
CA VAL A 326 -0.95 -2.12 -16.38
C VAL A 326 -0.73 -1.33 -15.08
N MET A 327 0.10 -1.83 -14.18
CA MET A 327 0.50 -1.17 -12.91
C MET A 327 1.08 0.25 -13.07
N PHE A 328 1.61 0.57 -14.25
CA PHE A 328 2.21 1.87 -14.56
C PHE A 328 1.34 2.74 -15.45
N ARG A 329 0.30 2.18 -16.05
CA ARG A 329 -0.69 2.97 -16.79
C ARG A 329 -1.51 3.72 -15.76
N GLY A 330 -1.42 5.05 -15.74
CA GLY A 330 -2.30 5.89 -14.94
C GLY A 330 -3.77 5.50 -15.17
N GLN A 331 -4.62 5.70 -14.16
CA GLN A 331 -6.06 5.44 -14.29
C GLN A 331 -6.71 6.46 -15.25
N ASP A 332 -6.48 6.32 -16.56
CA ASP A 332 -7.12 7.11 -17.61
C ASP A 332 -8.02 6.25 -18.52
N VAL A 333 -8.35 5.01 -18.15
CA VAL A 333 -9.15 4.12 -19.03
C VAL A 333 -10.30 3.36 -18.34
N ALA A 334 -10.56 3.56 -17.04
CA ALA A 334 -11.65 2.85 -16.37
C ALA A 334 -13.02 3.58 -16.40
N VAL A 335 -13.06 4.88 -16.71
CA VAL A 335 -14.30 5.68 -16.58
C VAL A 335 -15.16 5.66 -17.84
N GLU A 336 -14.62 5.32 -19.01
CA GLU A 336 -15.41 5.33 -20.26
C GLU A 336 -16.23 4.06 -20.51
N VAL A 337 -15.95 2.93 -19.83
CA VAL A 337 -16.65 1.66 -20.09
C VAL A 337 -17.93 1.50 -19.24
N GLU A 338 -18.06 2.19 -18.11
CA GLU A 338 -19.28 2.14 -17.27
C GLU A 338 -20.30 3.24 -17.63
N ALA A 339 -19.88 4.32 -18.31
CA ALA A 339 -20.76 5.43 -18.67
C ALA A 339 -21.70 5.13 -19.86
N GLU A 340 -21.38 4.14 -20.71
CA GLU A 340 -22.23 3.73 -21.84
C GLU A 340 -23.23 2.61 -21.50
N ALA A 341 -23.10 1.93 -20.35
CA ALA A 341 -23.99 0.82 -19.96
C ALA A 341 -25.25 1.26 -19.19
N GLY A 342 -25.39 2.55 -18.83
CA GLY A 342 -26.47 3.05 -17.98
C GLY A 342 -27.54 3.88 -18.69
N ARG A 343 -27.52 3.98 -20.02
CA ARG A 343 -28.37 4.95 -20.75
C ARG A 343 -29.28 4.32 -21.81
N GLU A 344 -29.93 3.21 -21.48
CA GLU A 344 -31.16 2.81 -22.17
C GLU A 344 -32.21 2.28 -21.18
N VAL A 345 -33.38 2.94 -21.18
CA VAL A 345 -34.75 2.46 -20.93
C VAL A 345 -35.55 3.44 -20.05
N GLY A 346 -36.55 4.08 -20.65
CA GLY A 346 -37.57 4.87 -19.95
C GLY A 346 -38.30 5.85 -20.87
N GLY A 347 -39.10 5.34 -21.81
CA GLY A 347 -39.95 6.16 -22.68
C GLY A 347 -41.31 6.50 -22.06
N ASP A 348 -41.89 7.60 -22.59
CA ASP A 348 -43.30 8.03 -22.64
C ASP A 348 -44.09 8.16 -21.31
N ALA A 349 -44.95 9.15 -21.08
CA ALA A 349 -45.47 10.30 -21.80
C ALA A 349 -46.18 11.19 -20.75
N ASP A 350 -46.37 12.49 -21.02
CA ASP A 350 -47.70 13.09 -21.18
C ASP A 350 -47.59 14.60 -21.45
N VAL A 351 -48.30 15.05 -22.48
CA VAL A 351 -48.42 16.44 -22.90
C VAL A 351 -49.84 16.85 -22.60
N SER A 352 -50.03 17.83 -21.72
CA SER A 352 -51.28 18.56 -21.63
C SER A 352 -51.03 20.05 -21.37
N ALA A 353 -51.57 20.85 -22.28
CA ALA A 353 -51.58 22.30 -22.28
C ALA A 353 -52.69 22.86 -21.37
N GLY A 354 -52.46 24.03 -20.77
CA GLY A 354 -53.50 24.78 -20.05
C GLY A 354 -53.02 26.18 -19.68
N ALA A 355 -53.72 27.20 -20.17
CA ALA A 355 -53.31 28.59 -20.26
C ALA A 355 -53.57 29.45 -18.99
N SER A 356 -52.94 30.64 -19.04
CA SER A 356 -53.45 31.97 -18.61
C SER A 356 -53.08 32.55 -17.24
N GLY A 357 -52.65 33.83 -17.25
CA GLY A 357 -52.91 34.78 -16.16
C GLY A 357 -51.78 35.77 -15.78
N SER A 358 -51.84 36.99 -16.35
CA SER A 358 -51.45 38.33 -15.82
C SER A 358 -50.35 38.47 -14.74
N VAL A 359 -49.24 39.19 -14.97
CA VAL A 359 -49.03 40.68 -14.96
C VAL A 359 -48.91 41.31 -13.56
N ASP A 360 -47.95 42.25 -13.48
CA ASP A 360 -47.65 43.33 -12.49
C ASP A 360 -46.64 43.03 -11.37
N SER A 361 -45.43 43.62 -11.45
CA SER A 361 -45.00 44.94 -10.87
C SER A 361 -44.22 44.65 -9.55
N GLU A 362 -43.07 45.20 -9.16
CA GLU A 362 -42.42 46.54 -9.18
C GLU A 362 -40.86 46.31 -9.08
N VAL A 363 -39.96 47.02 -9.79
CA VAL A 363 -39.26 48.28 -9.42
C VAL A 363 -38.63 48.21 -8.01
N HIS A 364 -37.32 48.31 -7.72
CA HIS A 364 -36.26 49.30 -8.03
C HIS A 364 -34.90 48.65 -7.63
N GLU A 365 -33.84 48.63 -8.44
CA GLU A 365 -32.77 49.66 -8.54
C GLU A 365 -32.36 50.30 -7.20
N ASP A 366 -31.15 50.00 -6.70
CA ASP A 366 -30.05 50.96 -6.80
C ASP A 366 -28.68 50.38 -6.39
N ALA A 367 -27.68 50.73 -7.18
CA ALA A 367 -26.26 50.52 -6.93
C ALA A 367 -25.62 51.89 -6.72
N HIS A 368 -24.77 52.06 -5.70
CA HIS A 368 -23.69 53.07 -5.66
C HIS A 368 -22.74 52.72 -4.50
N VAL A 369 -21.48 52.29 -4.73
CA VAL A 369 -20.24 53.06 -5.01
C VAL A 369 -19.54 53.59 -3.75
N ALA A 370 -18.28 53.13 -3.60
CA ALA A 370 -17.07 53.74 -3.01
C ALA A 370 -17.13 54.38 -1.61
N VAL A 371 -16.27 53.90 -0.70
CA VAL A 371 -14.94 54.48 -0.33
C VAL A 371 -14.03 53.34 0.12
#